data_AF-A0A423GJL7-F1
#
_entry.id   AF-A0A423GJL7-F1
#
_cell.length_a   1.000
_cell.length_b   1.000
_cell.length_c   1.000
_cell.angle_alpha   90.00
_cell.angle_beta   90.00
_cell.angle_gamma   90.00
#
_symmetry.space_group_name_H-M   'P 1'
#
loop_
_entity.id
_entity.type
_entity.pdbx_description
1 polymer ?
#
loop_
_entity_poly.entity_id
_entity_poly.type
_entity_poly.pdbx_seq_one_letter_code
_entity_poly.pdbx_strand_id
1 'polypeptide(L)'
;MSIRLAMVACLDERRSVHTVTFKRAVALFAQFWNQRRNEGGEVSIELFNDNADADTAAQVAADIVEWRPHAVIGHFASAAAAAAAPIYAAMDIPLLLPAATARHLTRSATTYRICDHDDNYVHAIGRFCRRHDLRLDDIRHDGTVHGRSVANALRNQAPVSDQGQSCILFSGSFRRSIEFMAECGSNERTLLLTDDALAPEIIAPAQAYGSDVFIIGLVPKPQGRDAEQLRKAYQATYGAEPGCYFWETIAAMQIAVEARGENLQGKTWNTVLGKLRFDDERECSPANCAAYRVTSAGGFEECEF
;
A
#
# COMPACT_ATOMS: atom_id res chain seq x y z
N MET A 1 2.50 -19.09 24.44
CA MET A 1 2.78 -17.66 24.73
C MET A 1 1.80 -16.80 23.96
N SER A 2 1.25 -15.76 24.58
CA SER A 2 0.37 -14.78 23.93
C SER A 2 1.21 -13.80 23.12
N ILE A 3 0.77 -13.42 21.92
CA ILE A 3 1.40 -12.40 21.08
C ILE A 3 0.50 -11.17 21.00
N ARG A 4 1.12 -9.99 20.91
CA ARG A 4 0.45 -8.69 20.90
C ARG A 4 0.80 -7.92 19.63
N LEU A 5 -0.21 -7.58 18.84
CA LEU A 5 -0.06 -6.85 17.59
C LEU A 5 -0.71 -5.48 17.71
N ALA A 6 0.06 -4.42 17.49
CA ALA A 6 -0.46 -3.07 17.35
C ALA A 6 -0.76 -2.82 15.87
N MET A 7 -2.01 -2.52 15.56
CA MET A 7 -2.50 -2.27 14.21
C MET A 7 -2.77 -0.77 14.08
N VAL A 8 -2.00 -0.05 13.26
CA VAL A 8 -2.05 1.42 13.21
C VAL A 8 -2.32 1.95 11.80
N ALA A 9 -3.31 2.83 11.69
CA ALA A 9 -3.74 3.49 10.46
C ALA A 9 -4.69 4.67 10.78
N CYS A 10 -5.10 5.46 9.79
CA CYS A 10 -6.26 6.33 9.91
C CYS A 10 -7.50 5.47 10.03
N LEU A 11 -8.21 5.59 11.15
CA LEU A 11 -9.42 4.84 11.44
C LEU A 11 -10.71 5.61 11.08
N ASP A 12 -10.58 6.82 10.52
CA ASP A 12 -11.70 7.59 9.95
C ASP A 12 -11.91 7.26 8.47
N GLU A 13 -12.98 6.51 8.18
CA GLU A 13 -13.38 6.07 6.83
C GLU A 13 -13.69 7.25 5.89
N ARG A 14 -13.96 8.45 6.43
CA ARG A 14 -14.18 9.65 5.62
C ARG A 14 -12.88 10.27 5.11
N ARG A 15 -11.74 9.93 5.71
CA ARG A 15 -10.43 10.48 5.35
C ARG A 15 -9.67 9.60 4.35
N SER A 16 -9.91 8.29 4.35
CA SER A 16 -9.18 7.36 3.50
C SER A 16 -10.02 6.16 3.08
N VAL A 17 -10.03 5.88 1.78
CA VAL A 17 -10.61 4.65 1.21
C VAL A 17 -9.91 3.38 1.73
N HIS A 18 -8.65 3.51 2.16
CA HIS A 18 -7.86 2.39 2.69
C HIS A 18 -8.29 1.97 4.10
N THR A 19 -8.95 2.84 4.87
CA THR A 19 -9.40 2.55 6.24
C THR A 19 -10.32 1.35 6.32
N VAL A 20 -11.29 1.26 5.41
CA VAL A 20 -12.25 0.16 5.37
C VAL A 20 -11.52 -1.16 5.12
N THR A 21 -10.62 -1.17 4.13
CA THR A 21 -9.83 -2.34 3.76
C THR A 21 -8.97 -2.85 4.92
N PHE A 22 -8.31 -1.93 5.64
CA PHE A 22 -7.53 -2.26 6.83
C PHE A 22 -8.37 -2.90 7.94
N LYS A 23 -9.49 -2.27 8.31
CA LYS A 23 -10.38 -2.78 9.36
C LYS A 23 -10.93 -4.16 9.02
N ARG A 24 -11.26 -4.40 7.74
CA ARG A 24 -11.71 -5.72 7.26
C ARG A 24 -10.60 -6.77 7.35
N ALA A 25 -9.35 -6.41 7.03
CA ALA A 25 -8.20 -7.31 7.20
C ALA A 25 -8.03 -7.72 8.67
N VAL A 26 -8.04 -6.74 9.58
CA VAL A 26 -7.92 -7.01 11.02
C VAL A 26 -9.05 -7.92 11.52
N ALA A 27 -10.29 -7.60 11.15
CA ALA A 27 -11.47 -8.35 11.58
C ALA A 27 -11.45 -9.81 11.10
N LEU A 28 -11.19 -10.04 9.80
CA LEU A 28 -11.12 -11.39 9.26
C LEU A 28 -9.91 -12.15 9.78
N PHE A 29 -8.74 -11.52 9.91
CA PHE A 29 -7.58 -12.18 10.50
C PHE A 29 -7.88 -12.66 11.92
N ALA A 30 -8.45 -11.79 12.77
CA ALA A 30 -8.80 -12.16 14.14
C ALA A 30 -9.79 -13.34 14.18
N GLN A 31 -10.79 -13.35 13.29
CA GLN A 31 -11.75 -14.45 13.18
C GLN A 31 -11.05 -15.77 12.78
N PHE A 32 -10.26 -15.75 11.71
CA PHE A 32 -9.57 -16.93 11.19
C PHE A 32 -8.51 -17.47 12.15
N TRP A 33 -7.75 -16.59 12.78
CA TRP A 33 -6.68 -16.98 13.69
C TRP A 33 -7.22 -17.53 15.02
N ASN A 34 -8.31 -16.95 15.54
CA ASN A 34 -8.95 -17.47 16.75
C ASN A 34 -9.52 -18.88 16.55
N GLN A 35 -9.94 -19.24 15.34
CA GLN A 35 -10.35 -20.61 15.00
C GLN A 35 -9.16 -21.60 15.00
N ARG A 36 -7.93 -21.10 14.79
CA ARG A 36 -6.68 -21.87 14.82
C ARG A 36 -5.94 -21.79 16.16
N ARG A 37 -6.61 -21.35 17.25
CA ARG A 37 -6.01 -21.17 18.61
C ARG A 37 -5.16 -22.34 19.09
N ASN A 38 -5.46 -23.56 18.66
CA ASN A 38 -4.76 -24.79 19.05
C ASN A 38 -3.35 -24.91 18.42
N GLU A 39 -2.99 -24.09 17.43
CA GLU A 39 -1.75 -24.20 16.66
C GLU A 39 -0.71 -23.09 16.97
N GLY A 40 -1.10 -22.00 17.64
CA GLY A 40 -0.26 -20.80 17.70
C GLY A 40 -0.40 -19.88 18.92
N GLY A 41 -1.18 -20.24 19.93
CA GLY A 41 -1.41 -19.39 21.11
C GLY A 41 -2.35 -18.20 20.84
N GLU A 42 -2.61 -17.41 21.87
CA GLU A 42 -3.51 -16.25 21.83
C GLU A 42 -2.88 -15.06 21.11
N VAL A 43 -3.63 -14.39 20.24
CA VAL A 43 -3.23 -13.15 19.57
C VAL A 43 -4.11 -12.02 20.10
N SER A 44 -3.52 -11.07 20.82
CA SER A 44 -4.14 -9.82 21.24
C SER A 44 -3.86 -8.76 20.19
N ILE A 45 -4.91 -8.16 19.65
CA ILE A 45 -4.83 -7.14 18.61
C ILE A 45 -5.42 -5.85 19.18
N GLU A 46 -4.70 -4.74 19.04
CA GLU A 46 -5.19 -3.41 19.40
C GLU A 46 -5.07 -2.46 18.21
N LEU A 47 -6.12 -1.67 17.98
CA LEU A 47 -6.20 -0.70 16.90
C LEU A 47 -5.80 0.69 17.41
N PHE A 48 -4.92 1.35 16.69
CA PHE A 48 -4.46 2.70 16.99
C PHE A 48 -4.74 3.64 15.80
N ASN A 49 -5.19 4.86 16.09
CA ASN A 49 -5.57 5.83 15.06
C ASN A 49 -4.50 6.92 14.89
N ASP A 50 -3.72 6.84 13.82
CA ASP A 50 -2.70 7.85 13.49
C ASP A 50 -3.21 9.03 12.66
N ASN A 51 -4.51 9.04 12.30
CA ASN A 51 -5.13 10.03 11.41
C ASN A 51 -4.41 10.23 10.06
N ALA A 52 -3.57 9.31 9.60
CA ALA A 52 -2.67 9.52 8.45
C ALA A 52 -1.77 10.76 8.59
N ASP A 53 -1.48 11.17 9.82
CA ASP A 53 -0.83 12.44 10.14
C ASP A 53 0.49 12.18 10.89
N ALA A 54 1.53 12.96 10.56
CA ALA A 54 2.87 12.71 11.10
C ALA A 54 2.97 12.99 12.62
N ASP A 55 2.38 14.10 13.08
CA ASP A 55 2.45 14.49 14.49
C ASP A 55 1.61 13.54 15.35
N THR A 56 0.40 13.20 14.88
CA THR A 56 -0.46 12.20 15.52
C THR A 56 0.22 10.84 15.55
N ALA A 57 0.85 10.41 14.46
CA ALA A 57 1.56 9.12 14.41
C ALA A 57 2.71 9.03 15.41
N ALA A 58 3.47 10.12 15.61
CA ALA A 58 4.54 10.14 16.61
C ALA A 58 4.01 10.01 18.04
N GLN A 59 2.88 10.66 18.35
CA GLN A 59 2.21 10.53 19.66
C GLN A 59 1.69 9.10 19.87
N VAL A 60 0.97 8.58 18.88
CA VAL A 60 0.42 7.22 18.91
C VAL A 60 1.51 6.16 19.00
N ALA A 61 2.66 6.38 18.37
CA ALA A 61 3.81 5.48 18.47
C ALA A 61 4.33 5.38 19.91
N ALA A 62 4.30 6.46 20.70
CA ALA A 62 4.66 6.43 22.11
C ALA A 62 3.67 5.57 22.93
N ASP A 63 2.36 5.75 22.71
CA ASP A 63 1.31 4.94 23.35
C ASP A 63 1.46 3.45 22.98
N ILE A 64 1.77 3.16 21.71
CA ILE A 64 2.04 1.80 21.23
C ILE A 64 3.26 1.21 21.94
N VAL A 65 4.36 1.95 22.10
CA VAL A 65 5.55 1.46 22.84
C VAL A 65 5.19 1.13 24.29
N GLU A 66 4.42 1.98 24.97
CA GLU A 66 3.94 1.72 26.33
C GLU A 66 3.04 0.49 26.39
N TRP A 67 2.25 0.27 25.34
CA TRP A 67 1.47 -0.93 25.16
C TRP A 67 2.35 -2.16 24.94
N ARG A 68 3.67 -2.10 24.66
CA ARG A 68 4.56 -3.28 24.52
C ARG A 68 4.04 -4.35 23.52
N PRO A 69 3.84 -4.01 22.25
CA PRO A 69 3.56 -4.97 21.20
C PRO A 69 4.78 -5.85 20.91
N HIS A 70 4.54 -7.01 20.29
CA HIS A 70 5.59 -7.79 19.66
C HIS A 70 5.89 -7.28 18.25
N ALA A 71 4.91 -6.67 17.58
CA ALA A 71 5.06 -6.05 16.28
C ALA A 71 4.01 -4.96 16.07
N VAL A 72 4.36 -3.99 15.23
CA VAL A 72 3.46 -2.96 14.73
C VAL A 72 3.17 -3.22 13.26
N ILE A 73 1.90 -3.21 12.86
CA ILE A 73 1.47 -3.36 11.47
C ILE A 73 0.73 -2.07 11.08
N GLY A 74 1.20 -1.44 10.00
CA GLY A 74 0.89 -0.07 9.66
C GLY A 74 2.21 0.65 9.36
N HIS A 75 2.32 1.96 9.38
CA HIS A 75 1.28 2.92 9.09
C HIS A 75 1.01 2.87 7.57
N PHE A 76 -0.19 3.23 7.10
CA PHE A 76 -0.41 3.26 5.64
C PHE A 76 0.19 4.52 5.00
N ALA A 77 0.03 5.68 5.64
CA ALA A 77 0.53 6.92 5.09
C ALA A 77 2.04 7.03 5.30
N SER A 78 2.79 7.28 4.23
CA SER A 78 4.26 7.40 4.30
C SER A 78 4.74 8.49 5.27
N ALA A 79 3.97 9.57 5.44
CA ALA A 79 4.32 10.62 6.41
C ALA A 79 4.18 10.14 7.87
N ALA A 80 3.11 9.41 8.18
CA ALA A 80 2.90 8.80 9.49
C ALA A 80 3.97 7.74 9.79
N ALA A 81 4.26 6.86 8.82
CA ALA A 81 5.31 5.86 8.94
C ALA A 81 6.68 6.50 9.20
N ALA A 82 7.02 7.59 8.49
CA ALA A 82 8.31 8.26 8.66
C ALA A 82 8.49 8.86 10.06
N ALA A 83 7.41 9.36 10.67
CA ALA A 83 7.44 9.92 12.02
C ALA A 83 7.53 8.84 13.10
N ALA A 84 6.86 7.69 12.91
CA ALA A 84 6.77 6.62 13.90
C ALA A 84 7.93 5.62 13.86
N ALA A 85 8.47 5.31 12.67
CA ALA A 85 9.49 4.27 12.48
C ALA A 85 10.73 4.43 13.38
N PRO A 86 11.30 5.64 13.58
CA PRO A 86 12.44 5.82 14.49
C PRO A 86 12.12 5.51 15.95
N ILE A 87 10.87 5.74 16.38
CA ILE A 87 10.42 5.50 17.77
C ILE A 87 10.38 3.99 18.05
N TYR A 88 9.82 3.20 17.13
CA TYR A 88 9.81 1.75 17.26
C TYR A 88 11.22 1.15 17.17
N ALA A 89 12.06 1.67 16.27
CA ALA A 89 13.44 1.21 16.13
C ALA A 89 14.28 1.46 17.39
N ALA A 90 14.07 2.57 18.10
CA ALA A 90 14.74 2.84 19.37
C ALA A 90 14.39 1.82 20.48
N MET A 91 13.27 1.10 20.32
CA MET A 91 12.77 0.10 21.27
C MET A 91 12.90 -1.34 20.76
N ASP A 92 13.59 -1.53 19.62
CA ASP A 92 13.73 -2.81 18.92
C ASP A 92 12.38 -3.49 18.57
N ILE A 93 11.35 -2.68 18.30
CA ILE A 93 10.03 -3.18 17.91
C ILE A 93 9.94 -3.24 16.38
N PRO A 94 9.62 -4.41 15.79
CA PRO A 94 9.47 -4.52 14.34
C PRO A 94 8.20 -3.80 13.86
N LEU A 95 8.38 -2.92 12.88
CA LEU A 95 7.32 -2.27 12.12
C LEU A 95 7.22 -2.94 10.75
N LEU A 96 6.06 -3.51 10.43
CA LEU A 96 5.76 -4.03 9.09
C LEU A 96 4.85 -3.05 8.36
N LEU A 97 5.33 -2.53 7.23
CA LEU A 97 4.65 -1.55 6.37
C LEU A 97 3.88 -2.27 5.24
N PRO A 98 2.55 -2.44 5.37
CA PRO A 98 1.74 -3.00 4.30
C PRO A 98 1.51 -2.04 3.13
N ALA A 99 1.47 -0.72 3.32
CA ALA A 99 1.17 0.24 2.22
C ALA A 99 2.14 1.41 2.05
N ALA A 100 2.96 1.75 3.04
CA ALA A 100 3.80 2.93 2.95
C ALA A 100 5.02 2.70 2.01
N THR A 101 4.95 3.25 0.80
CA THR A 101 5.91 2.99 -0.29
C THR A 101 7.18 3.84 -0.27
N ALA A 102 7.23 4.94 0.50
CA ALA A 102 8.33 5.91 0.42
C ALA A 102 9.68 5.27 0.74
N ARG A 103 10.62 5.27 -0.23
CA ARG A 103 11.88 4.49 -0.18
C ARG A 103 12.64 4.60 1.15
N HIS A 104 12.71 5.80 1.73
CA HIS A 104 13.52 6.06 2.93
C HIS A 104 13.03 5.39 4.22
N LEU A 105 11.81 4.83 4.27
CA LEU A 105 11.22 4.33 5.52
C LEU A 105 11.98 3.15 6.14
N THR A 106 12.53 2.27 5.31
CA THR A 106 13.28 1.08 5.76
C THR A 106 14.71 1.39 6.21
N ARG A 107 15.13 2.67 6.20
CA ARG A 107 16.41 3.11 6.81
C ARG A 107 16.43 2.91 8.32
N SER A 108 15.25 2.85 8.96
CA SER A 108 15.11 2.48 10.37
C SER A 108 15.32 0.97 10.55
N ALA A 109 16.20 0.57 11.49
CA ALA A 109 16.73 -0.80 11.61
C ALA A 109 15.69 -1.91 11.85
N THR A 110 14.49 -1.57 12.32
CA THR A 110 13.38 -2.52 12.57
C THR A 110 12.17 -2.30 11.67
N THR A 111 12.31 -1.51 10.60
CA THR A 111 11.21 -1.22 9.67
C THR A 111 11.35 -2.08 8.42
N TYR A 112 10.31 -2.88 8.16
CA TYR A 112 10.25 -3.87 7.09
C TYR A 112 9.07 -3.55 6.17
N ARG A 113 9.24 -3.67 4.86
CA ARG A 113 8.18 -3.37 3.89
C ARG A 113 7.64 -4.63 3.21
N ILE A 114 6.31 -4.73 3.17
CA ILE A 114 5.59 -5.80 2.47
C ILE A 114 5.27 -5.39 1.03
N CYS A 115 4.74 -4.18 0.84
CA CYS A 115 4.52 -3.59 -0.49
C CYS A 115 5.84 -3.28 -1.22
N ASP A 116 5.75 -2.96 -2.50
CA ASP A 116 6.89 -2.41 -3.23
C ASP A 116 7.21 -0.98 -2.76
N HIS A 117 8.49 -0.63 -2.84
CA HIS A 117 8.93 0.74 -2.60
C HIS A 117 8.91 1.56 -3.89
N ASP A 118 8.87 2.88 -3.75
CA ASP A 118 8.69 3.78 -4.91
C ASP A 118 9.71 3.54 -6.02
N ASP A 119 10.98 3.26 -5.72
CA ASP A 119 11.96 3.01 -6.79
C ASP A 119 11.62 1.77 -7.65
N ASN A 120 11.02 0.70 -7.10
CA ASN A 120 10.56 -0.45 -7.90
C ASN A 120 9.31 -0.08 -8.69
N TYR A 121 8.39 0.61 -8.02
CA TYR A 121 7.11 1.02 -8.58
C TYR A 121 7.30 1.95 -9.79
N VAL A 122 8.24 2.90 -9.74
CA VAL A 122 8.49 3.81 -10.86
C VAL A 122 9.12 3.13 -12.08
N HIS A 123 9.85 2.00 -11.89
CA HIS A 123 10.29 1.18 -13.03
C HIS A 123 9.10 0.56 -13.79
N ALA A 124 8.03 0.18 -13.08
CA ALA A 124 6.81 -0.32 -13.70
C ALA A 124 6.10 0.80 -14.49
N ILE A 125 6.02 2.00 -13.93
CA ILE A 125 5.48 3.19 -14.62
C ILE A 125 6.25 3.49 -15.91
N GLY A 126 7.59 3.52 -15.83
CA GLY A 126 8.43 3.78 -17.01
C GLY A 126 8.29 2.69 -18.08
N ARG A 127 8.14 1.42 -17.67
CA ARG A 127 7.90 0.30 -18.60
C ARG A 127 6.56 0.44 -19.31
N PHE A 128 5.51 0.72 -18.54
CA PHE A 128 4.17 0.95 -19.07
C PHE A 128 4.17 2.06 -20.11
N CYS A 129 4.78 3.21 -19.81
CA CYS A 129 4.84 4.31 -20.75
C CYS A 129 5.57 3.93 -22.05
N ARG A 130 6.70 3.21 -21.99
CA ARG A 130 7.39 2.71 -23.19
C ARG A 130 6.54 1.73 -24.00
N ARG A 131 5.82 0.82 -23.32
CA ARG A 131 4.98 -0.20 -23.96
C ARG A 131 3.80 0.39 -24.73
N HIS A 132 3.30 1.54 -24.28
CA HIS A 132 2.13 2.23 -24.84
C HIS A 132 2.49 3.53 -25.59
N ASP A 133 3.77 3.74 -25.91
CA ASP A 133 4.26 4.93 -26.61
C ASP A 133 3.78 6.25 -25.97
N LEU A 134 3.93 6.35 -24.65
CA LEU A 134 3.54 7.52 -23.85
C LEU A 134 4.78 8.37 -23.49
N ARG A 135 4.67 9.66 -23.74
CA ARG A 135 5.68 10.67 -23.39
C ARG A 135 5.23 11.45 -22.16
N LEU A 136 5.94 11.26 -21.05
CA LEU A 136 5.69 11.99 -19.80
C LEU A 136 6.18 13.44 -19.92
N ASP A 137 5.25 14.33 -20.29
CA ASP A 137 5.52 15.77 -20.44
C ASP A 137 5.52 16.52 -19.12
N ASP A 138 4.81 15.98 -18.11
CA ASP A 138 4.73 16.58 -16.78
C ASP A 138 4.53 15.52 -15.69
N ILE A 139 5.16 15.75 -14.54
CA ILE A 139 5.06 14.92 -13.34
C ILE A 139 4.63 15.83 -12.19
N ARG A 140 3.40 15.67 -11.74
CA ARG A 140 2.76 16.43 -10.67
C ARG A 140 2.58 15.58 -9.43
N HIS A 141 2.48 16.23 -8.28
CA HIS A 141 2.18 15.55 -7.01
C HIS A 141 1.40 16.43 -6.05
N ASP A 142 0.75 15.83 -5.06
CA ASP A 142 -0.03 16.55 -4.04
C ASP A 142 0.81 17.14 -2.89
N GLY A 143 2.12 16.92 -2.89
CA GLY A 143 3.01 17.42 -1.83
C GLY A 143 2.99 16.57 -0.56
N THR A 144 2.41 15.37 -0.61
CA THR A 144 2.62 14.37 0.45
C THR A 144 4.03 13.77 0.35
N VAL A 145 4.45 13.04 1.39
CA VAL A 145 5.71 12.28 1.38
C VAL A 145 5.70 11.23 0.27
N HIS A 146 4.60 10.49 0.09
CA HIS A 146 4.41 9.53 -1.00
C HIS A 146 4.48 10.23 -2.37
N GLY A 147 3.66 11.26 -2.59
CA GLY A 147 3.57 11.96 -3.88
C GLY A 147 4.91 12.54 -4.33
N ARG A 148 5.66 13.16 -3.42
CA ARG A 148 7.03 13.64 -3.72
C ARG A 148 8.01 12.52 -3.99
N SER A 149 7.91 11.42 -3.25
CA SER A 149 8.85 10.30 -3.36
C SER A 149 8.74 9.62 -4.73
N VAL A 150 7.52 9.28 -5.17
CA VAL A 150 7.26 8.74 -6.52
C VAL A 150 7.68 9.73 -7.61
N ALA A 151 7.27 11.00 -7.50
CA ALA A 151 7.60 12.00 -8.51
C ALA A 151 9.11 12.24 -8.65
N ASN A 152 9.84 12.31 -7.54
CA ASN A 152 11.30 12.47 -7.56
C ASN A 152 12.00 11.21 -8.09
N ALA A 153 11.53 10.02 -7.71
CA ALA A 153 12.06 8.77 -8.23
C ALA A 153 11.88 8.66 -9.74
N LEU A 154 10.71 9.03 -10.28
CA LEU A 154 10.48 9.10 -11.74
C LEU A 154 11.39 10.11 -12.44
N ARG A 155 11.54 11.32 -11.90
CA ARG A 155 12.41 12.36 -12.50
C ARG A 155 13.89 11.95 -12.52
N ASN A 156 14.30 11.08 -11.60
CA ASN A 156 15.66 10.55 -11.53
C ASN A 156 15.89 9.34 -12.44
N GLN A 157 14.83 8.74 -12.99
CA GLN A 157 14.97 7.70 -14.02
C GLN A 157 15.32 8.32 -15.38
N ALA A 158 16.02 7.56 -16.22
CA ALA A 158 16.26 7.96 -17.61
C ALA A 158 14.92 8.30 -18.30
N PRO A 159 14.90 9.31 -19.20
CA PRO A 159 13.67 9.81 -19.81
C PRO A 159 12.86 8.66 -20.40
N VAL A 160 11.57 8.67 -20.08
CA VAL A 160 10.66 7.55 -20.31
C VAL A 160 10.37 7.35 -21.81
N SER A 161 10.50 8.41 -22.61
CA SER A 161 10.62 8.44 -24.08
C SER A 161 10.63 9.94 -24.47
N ASP A 162 11.25 10.34 -25.58
CA ASP A 162 11.08 11.70 -26.14
C ASP A 162 9.99 11.75 -27.24
N GLN A 163 9.41 10.59 -27.56
CA GLN A 163 8.39 10.38 -28.59
C GLN A 163 7.14 9.74 -27.98
N GLY A 164 6.01 9.86 -28.67
CA GLY A 164 4.75 9.26 -28.25
C GLY A 164 3.66 10.26 -27.85
N GLN A 165 2.52 9.73 -27.40
CA GLN A 165 1.37 10.51 -26.95
C GLN A 165 1.71 11.25 -25.65
N SER A 166 1.46 12.56 -25.62
CA SER A 166 1.63 13.40 -24.43
C SER A 166 0.80 12.86 -23.27
N CYS A 167 1.45 12.62 -22.14
CA CYS A 167 0.78 12.27 -20.89
C CYS A 167 1.29 13.08 -19.71
N ILE A 168 0.41 13.26 -18.72
CA ILE A 168 0.74 13.83 -17.42
C ILE A 168 0.66 12.70 -16.40
N LEU A 169 1.62 12.62 -15.50
CA LEU A 169 1.50 11.79 -14.30
C LEU A 169 1.16 12.63 -13.09
N PHE A 170 0.22 12.14 -12.29
CA PHE A 170 -0.09 12.69 -10.97
C PHE A 170 0.10 11.64 -9.89
N SER A 171 0.95 11.95 -8.90
CA SER A 171 1.16 11.12 -7.71
C SER A 171 0.61 11.78 -6.45
N GLY A 172 -0.34 11.12 -5.80
CA GLY A 172 -0.95 11.64 -4.60
C GLY A 172 -2.09 10.78 -4.10
N SER A 173 -2.72 11.23 -3.02
CA SER A 173 -3.85 10.54 -2.41
C SER A 173 -5.05 10.45 -3.34
N PHE A 174 -5.90 9.44 -3.13
CA PHE A 174 -7.16 9.23 -3.85
C PHE A 174 -7.97 10.53 -4.09
N ARG A 175 -8.22 11.29 -3.01
CA ARG A 175 -9.00 12.53 -3.09
C ARG A 175 -8.31 13.59 -3.96
N ARG A 176 -6.98 13.73 -3.81
CA ARG A 176 -6.21 14.69 -4.61
C ARG A 176 -6.13 14.29 -6.08
N SER A 177 -6.19 13.00 -6.40
CA SER A 177 -6.29 12.53 -7.78
C SER A 177 -7.61 12.94 -8.45
N ILE A 178 -8.73 12.88 -7.72
CA ILE A 178 -10.03 13.39 -8.20
C ILE A 178 -9.97 14.91 -8.41
N GLU A 179 -9.48 15.65 -7.41
CA GLU A 179 -9.36 17.11 -7.49
C GLU A 179 -8.44 17.53 -8.64
N PHE A 180 -7.31 16.84 -8.85
CA PHE A 180 -6.40 17.08 -9.95
C PHE A 180 -7.03 16.85 -11.32
N MET A 181 -7.79 15.76 -11.51
CA MET A 181 -8.52 15.51 -12.76
C MET A 181 -9.48 16.66 -13.10
N ALA A 182 -10.20 17.16 -12.10
CA ALA A 182 -11.14 18.27 -12.27
C ALA A 182 -10.42 19.61 -12.58
N GLU A 183 -9.27 19.85 -11.95
CA GLU A 183 -8.46 21.07 -12.15
C GLU A 183 -7.71 21.07 -13.49
N CYS A 184 -7.16 19.92 -13.90
CA CYS A 184 -6.35 19.80 -15.11
C CYS A 184 -7.18 20.00 -16.38
N GLY A 185 -8.40 19.45 -16.41
CA GLY A 185 -9.22 19.35 -17.62
C GLY A 185 -8.59 18.43 -18.69
N SER A 186 -9.41 17.90 -19.59
CA SER A 186 -8.98 16.88 -20.55
C SER A 186 -7.79 17.34 -21.40
N ASN A 187 -7.85 18.57 -21.94
CA ASN A 187 -6.88 19.17 -22.88
C ASN A 187 -6.24 18.17 -23.87
N GLU A 188 -6.97 17.11 -24.23
CA GLU A 188 -6.53 15.95 -25.05
C GLU A 188 -5.28 15.21 -24.53
N ARG A 189 -4.94 15.34 -23.24
CA ARG A 189 -3.78 14.68 -22.63
C ARG A 189 -4.19 13.44 -21.86
N THR A 190 -3.52 12.33 -22.14
CA THR A 190 -3.60 11.11 -21.34
C THR A 190 -3.13 11.39 -19.91
N LEU A 191 -3.85 10.84 -18.93
CA LEU A 191 -3.52 10.98 -17.52
C LEU A 191 -3.08 9.65 -16.92
N LEU A 192 -1.95 9.65 -16.21
CA LEU A 192 -1.50 8.53 -15.38
C LEU A 192 -1.66 8.91 -13.91
N LEU A 193 -2.39 8.08 -13.17
CA LEU A 193 -2.55 8.18 -11.73
C LEU A 193 -1.78 7.05 -11.03
N THR A 194 -1.27 7.33 -9.83
CA THR A 194 -0.57 6.33 -9.02
C THR A 194 -1.53 5.45 -8.22
N ASP A 195 -0.97 4.50 -7.49
CA ASP A 195 -1.61 3.38 -6.80
C ASP A 195 -2.73 3.79 -5.83
N ASP A 196 -2.57 4.91 -5.11
CA ASP A 196 -3.59 5.47 -4.23
C ASP A 196 -4.91 5.83 -4.96
N ALA A 197 -4.89 6.02 -6.28
CA ALA A 197 -6.09 6.30 -7.07
C ALA A 197 -6.90 5.05 -7.42
N LEU A 198 -6.37 3.84 -7.20
CA LEU A 198 -7.01 2.59 -7.62
C LEU A 198 -8.16 2.21 -6.66
N ALA A 199 -9.33 2.80 -6.88
CA ALA A 199 -10.57 2.42 -6.24
C ALA A 199 -11.76 2.60 -7.21
N PRO A 200 -12.85 1.81 -7.10
CA PRO A 200 -14.01 1.92 -7.99
C PRO A 200 -14.59 3.35 -8.10
N GLU A 201 -14.49 4.13 -7.03
CA GLU A 201 -14.97 5.51 -6.94
C GLU A 201 -14.26 6.47 -7.90
N ILE A 202 -13.09 6.09 -8.45
CA ILE A 202 -12.36 6.89 -9.45
C ILE A 202 -13.02 6.84 -10.85
N ILE A 203 -13.85 5.82 -11.12
CA ILE A 203 -14.37 5.53 -12.46
C ILE A 203 -15.17 6.72 -13.01
N ALA A 204 -16.12 7.26 -12.24
CA ALA A 204 -16.94 8.37 -12.69
C ALA A 204 -16.13 9.67 -12.92
N PRO A 205 -15.26 10.10 -11.99
CA PRO A 205 -14.32 11.20 -12.24
C PRO A 205 -13.44 11.00 -13.48
N ALA A 206 -12.91 9.80 -13.68
CA ALA A 206 -12.05 9.48 -14.82
C ALA A 206 -12.82 9.49 -16.16
N GLN A 207 -14.08 9.05 -16.18
CA GLN A 207 -14.93 9.18 -17.36
C GLN A 207 -15.26 10.64 -17.68
N ALA A 208 -15.47 11.47 -16.64
CA ALA A 208 -15.69 12.90 -16.79
C ALA A 208 -14.44 13.66 -17.27
N TYR A 209 -13.24 13.10 -17.06
CA TYR A 209 -11.98 13.69 -17.54
C TYR A 209 -11.91 13.78 -19.07
N GLY A 210 -12.61 12.93 -19.83
CA GLY A 210 -12.76 13.10 -21.29
C GLY A 210 -11.53 12.73 -22.15
N SER A 211 -10.52 12.11 -21.57
CA SER A 211 -9.37 11.50 -22.26
C SER A 211 -8.97 10.22 -21.51
N ASP A 212 -8.02 9.44 -22.06
CA ASP A 212 -7.62 8.19 -21.39
C ASP A 212 -7.02 8.47 -20.01
N VAL A 213 -7.56 7.78 -19.00
CA VAL A 213 -7.04 7.77 -17.64
C VAL A 213 -6.55 6.35 -17.33
N PHE A 214 -5.26 6.26 -17.07
CA PHE A 214 -4.60 5.05 -16.61
C PHE A 214 -4.27 5.15 -15.13
N ILE A 215 -4.42 4.06 -14.41
CA ILE A 215 -4.05 3.94 -12.99
C ILE A 215 -3.06 2.80 -12.88
N ILE A 216 -1.87 3.10 -12.41
CA ILE A 216 -0.81 2.11 -12.23
C ILE A 216 -0.83 1.74 -10.76
N GLY A 217 -1.36 0.58 -10.41
CA GLY A 217 -1.54 0.16 -9.01
C GLY A 217 -0.59 -0.94 -8.60
N LEU A 218 -0.32 -1.02 -7.30
CA LEU A 218 0.22 -2.21 -6.67
C LEU A 218 -0.90 -3.26 -6.57
N VAL A 219 -0.67 -4.45 -7.13
CA VAL A 219 -1.67 -5.52 -7.22
C VAL A 219 -1.08 -6.83 -6.74
N PRO A 220 -1.07 -7.11 -5.43
CA PRO A 220 -0.55 -8.34 -4.89
C PRO A 220 -1.29 -9.54 -5.48
N LYS A 221 -0.58 -10.67 -5.57
CA LYS A 221 -1.09 -11.94 -6.13
C LYS A 221 -1.34 -12.96 -5.01
N PRO A 222 -2.47 -12.86 -4.29
CA PRO A 222 -2.79 -13.78 -3.22
C PRO A 222 -3.00 -15.21 -3.73
N GLN A 223 -2.39 -16.18 -3.05
CA GLN A 223 -2.34 -17.58 -3.46
C GLN A 223 -2.39 -18.55 -2.27
N GLY A 224 -2.75 -19.79 -2.58
CA GLY A 224 -2.82 -20.88 -1.59
C GLY A 224 -4.14 -20.90 -0.81
N ARG A 225 -4.26 -21.93 0.04
CA ARG A 225 -5.51 -22.27 0.74
C ARG A 225 -6.01 -21.14 1.64
N ASP A 226 -5.13 -20.49 2.39
CA ASP A 226 -5.51 -19.41 3.31
C ASP A 226 -6.04 -18.20 2.56
N ALA A 227 -5.40 -17.83 1.44
CA ALA A 227 -5.89 -16.77 0.58
C ALA A 227 -7.28 -17.09 0.00
N GLU A 228 -7.50 -18.31 -0.49
CA GLU A 228 -8.80 -18.74 -1.01
C GLU A 228 -9.91 -18.68 0.06
N GLN A 229 -9.60 -19.13 1.29
CA GLN A 229 -10.57 -19.10 2.39
C GLN A 229 -10.90 -17.67 2.82
N LEU A 230 -9.88 -16.82 2.98
CA LEU A 230 -10.07 -15.41 3.32
C LEU A 230 -10.84 -14.67 2.23
N ARG A 231 -10.57 -14.94 0.95
CA ARG A 231 -11.31 -14.35 -0.18
C ARG A 231 -12.79 -14.73 -0.10
N LYS A 232 -13.10 -16.02 0.06
CA LYS A 232 -14.49 -16.50 0.20
C LYS A 232 -15.21 -15.85 1.39
N ALA A 233 -14.54 -15.76 2.54
CA ALA A 233 -15.11 -15.13 3.72
C ALA A 233 -15.34 -13.61 3.52
N TYR A 234 -14.39 -12.93 2.88
CA TYR A 234 -14.51 -11.52 2.55
C TYR A 234 -15.66 -11.27 1.58
N GLN A 235 -15.77 -12.04 0.50
CA GLN A 235 -16.88 -11.94 -0.45
C GLN A 235 -18.23 -12.23 0.22
N ALA A 236 -18.31 -13.27 1.05
CA ALA A 236 -19.53 -13.61 1.78
C ALA A 236 -19.95 -12.52 2.78
N THR A 237 -18.98 -11.84 3.40
CA THR A 237 -19.25 -10.82 4.44
C THR A 237 -19.50 -9.43 3.84
N TYR A 238 -18.78 -9.08 2.77
CA TYR A 238 -18.71 -7.70 2.26
C TYR A 238 -19.16 -7.55 0.80
N GLY A 239 -19.47 -8.64 0.09
CA GLY A 239 -20.00 -8.59 -1.28
C GLY A 239 -19.04 -8.00 -2.32
N ALA A 240 -17.74 -8.03 -2.07
CA ALA A 240 -16.71 -7.42 -2.92
C ALA A 240 -15.43 -8.27 -2.96
N GLU A 241 -14.51 -7.94 -3.86
CA GLU A 241 -13.16 -8.50 -3.85
C GLU A 241 -12.27 -7.81 -2.79
N PRO A 242 -11.39 -8.54 -2.09
CA PRO A 242 -10.41 -7.93 -1.21
C PRO A 242 -9.34 -7.20 -2.03
N GLY A 243 -9.15 -5.91 -1.74
CA GLY A 243 -8.16 -5.07 -2.41
C GLY A 243 -6.72 -5.31 -1.97
N CYS A 244 -5.78 -4.62 -2.62
CA CYS A 244 -4.34 -4.70 -2.37
C CYS A 244 -3.99 -4.64 -0.87
N TYR A 245 -4.42 -3.56 -0.22
CA TYR A 245 -4.07 -3.29 1.16
C TYR A 245 -4.57 -4.36 2.15
N PHE A 246 -5.65 -5.09 1.80
CA PHE A 246 -6.12 -6.20 2.62
C PHE A 246 -5.10 -7.32 2.63
N TRP A 247 -4.62 -7.74 1.46
CA TRP A 247 -3.72 -8.88 1.34
C TRP A 247 -2.34 -8.61 1.95
N GLU A 248 -1.82 -7.41 1.76
CA GLU A 248 -0.55 -7.00 2.37
C GLU A 248 -0.65 -6.89 3.89
N THR A 249 -1.79 -6.39 4.41
CA THR A 249 -2.05 -6.39 5.86
C THR A 249 -2.14 -7.81 6.41
N ILE A 250 -2.86 -8.73 5.74
CA ILE A 250 -2.91 -10.15 6.16
C ILE A 250 -1.52 -10.77 6.16
N ALA A 251 -0.70 -10.55 5.12
CA ALA A 251 0.65 -11.07 5.05
C ALA A 251 1.54 -10.53 6.18
N ALA A 252 1.46 -9.21 6.46
CA ALA A 252 2.16 -8.59 7.58
C ALA A 252 1.76 -9.23 8.92
N MET A 253 0.47 -9.47 9.14
CA MET A 253 -0.04 -10.11 10.36
C MET A 253 0.43 -11.56 10.47
N GLN A 254 0.44 -12.34 9.38
CA GLN A 254 0.96 -13.71 9.38
C GLN A 254 2.44 -13.75 9.78
N ILE A 255 3.25 -12.87 9.19
CA ILE A 255 4.68 -12.74 9.54
C ILE A 255 4.84 -12.35 11.01
N ALA A 256 4.10 -11.35 11.48
CA ALA A 256 4.20 -10.87 12.85
C ALA A 256 3.86 -11.98 13.86
N VAL A 257 2.83 -12.78 13.60
CA VAL A 257 2.45 -13.89 14.48
C VAL A 257 3.49 -15.01 14.49
N GLU A 258 4.02 -15.38 13.33
CA GLU A 258 5.05 -16.40 13.22
C GLU A 258 6.37 -15.94 13.88
N ALA A 259 6.76 -14.68 13.65
CA ALA A 259 8.03 -14.12 14.12
C ALA A 259 8.07 -13.81 15.61
N ARG A 260 6.93 -13.51 16.26
CA ARG A 260 6.84 -13.20 17.69
C ARG A 260 7.81 -12.11 18.17
N GLY A 261 8.04 -11.10 17.33
CA GLY A 261 8.92 -9.96 17.63
C GLY A 261 10.39 -10.19 17.32
N GLU A 262 10.75 -11.33 16.71
CA GLU A 262 12.11 -11.54 16.23
C GLU A 262 12.48 -10.62 15.06
N ASN A 263 13.79 -10.41 14.87
CA ASN A 263 14.33 -9.80 13.67
C ASN A 263 13.92 -10.60 12.41
N LEU A 264 13.44 -9.90 11.37
CA LEU A 264 12.92 -10.49 10.14
C LEU A 264 13.93 -10.46 8.98
N GLN A 265 15.04 -9.74 9.10
CA GLN A 265 16.03 -9.52 8.05
C GLN A 265 16.68 -10.83 7.62
N GLY A 266 16.79 -11.05 6.31
CA GLY A 266 17.36 -12.26 5.72
C GLY A 266 16.48 -13.51 5.82
N LYS A 267 15.36 -13.46 6.55
CA LYS A 267 14.44 -14.59 6.75
C LYS A 267 13.34 -14.62 5.69
N THR A 268 12.82 -15.83 5.45
CA THR A 268 11.72 -16.10 4.51
C THR A 268 10.48 -16.56 5.27
N TRP A 269 9.32 -16.07 4.88
CA TRP A 269 8.04 -16.28 5.55
C TRP A 269 6.99 -16.78 4.56
N ASN A 270 6.16 -17.73 4.97
CA ASN A 270 5.06 -18.22 4.14
C ASN A 270 3.80 -17.40 4.44
N THR A 271 3.24 -16.75 3.43
CA THR A 271 2.10 -15.86 3.58
C THR A 271 1.04 -16.14 2.52
N VAL A 272 -0.11 -15.46 2.62
CA VAL A 272 -1.11 -15.40 1.55
C VAL A 272 -0.57 -14.84 0.24
N LEU A 273 0.57 -14.14 0.24
CA LEU A 273 1.25 -13.62 -0.95
C LEU A 273 2.35 -14.57 -1.46
N GLY A 274 2.46 -15.77 -0.90
CA GLY A 274 3.57 -16.68 -1.14
C GLY A 274 4.73 -16.47 -0.17
N LYS A 275 5.91 -16.88 -0.61
CA LYS A 275 7.15 -16.70 0.16
C LYS A 275 7.62 -15.26 0.05
N LEU A 276 7.63 -14.55 1.17
CA LEU A 276 8.19 -13.22 1.28
C LEU A 276 9.53 -13.32 2.01
N ARG A 277 10.58 -12.69 1.47
CA ARG A 277 11.90 -12.63 2.09
C ARG A 277 12.33 -11.19 2.20
N PHE A 278 12.76 -10.78 3.39
CA PHE A 278 13.35 -9.47 3.60
C PHE A 278 14.84 -9.53 3.27
N ASP A 279 15.28 -8.66 2.36
CA ASP A 279 16.70 -8.49 2.06
C ASP A 279 17.43 -7.66 3.14
N ASP A 280 18.69 -7.29 2.86
CA ASP A 280 19.50 -6.49 3.80
C ASP A 280 18.99 -5.06 4.00
N GLU A 281 18.16 -4.57 3.07
CA GLU A 281 17.45 -3.30 3.16
C GLU A 281 16.07 -3.44 3.80
N ARG A 282 15.68 -4.65 4.24
CA ARG A 282 14.37 -4.96 4.85
C ARG A 282 13.20 -4.81 3.89
N GLU A 283 13.44 -5.03 2.61
CA GLU A 283 12.45 -4.96 1.53
C GLU A 283 12.01 -6.37 1.10
N CYS A 284 10.72 -6.58 0.86
CA CYS A 284 10.21 -7.80 0.20
C CYS A 284 10.22 -7.70 -1.33
N SER A 285 10.07 -6.50 -1.88
CA SER A 285 10.02 -6.20 -3.33
C SER A 285 9.22 -7.21 -4.16
N PRO A 286 7.90 -7.40 -3.88
CA PRO A 286 7.08 -8.38 -4.60
C PRO A 286 6.93 -8.10 -6.11
N ALA A 287 7.28 -6.89 -6.57
CA ALA A 287 7.27 -6.46 -7.97
C ALA A 287 5.92 -6.69 -8.68
N ASN A 288 4.82 -6.50 -7.95
CA ASN A 288 3.48 -6.80 -8.42
C ASN A 288 2.72 -5.49 -8.71
N CYS A 289 2.80 -5.04 -9.96
CA CYS A 289 2.07 -3.89 -10.46
C CYS A 289 1.10 -4.31 -11.57
N ALA A 290 -0.04 -3.62 -11.64
CA ALA A 290 -0.96 -3.68 -12.76
C ALA A 290 -1.28 -2.25 -13.23
N ALA A 291 -1.74 -2.11 -14.47
CA ALA A 291 -2.14 -0.84 -15.04
C ALA A 291 -3.56 -1.02 -15.53
N TYR A 292 -4.44 -0.10 -15.17
CA TYR A 292 -5.84 -0.16 -15.51
C TYR A 292 -6.24 1.08 -16.28
N ARG A 293 -6.92 0.89 -17.40
CA ARG A 293 -7.62 1.96 -18.11
C ARG A 293 -9.06 2.02 -17.61
N VAL A 294 -9.56 3.23 -17.35
CA VAL A 294 -11.00 3.42 -17.10
C VAL A 294 -11.74 3.39 -18.43
N THR A 295 -12.68 2.47 -18.57
CA THR A 295 -13.44 2.24 -19.81
C THR A 295 -14.69 3.13 -19.87
N SER A 296 -15.16 3.41 -21.09
CA SER A 296 -16.43 4.11 -21.32
C SER A 296 -17.65 3.33 -20.81
N ALA A 297 -17.52 2.01 -20.63
CA ALA A 297 -18.56 1.14 -20.08
C ALA A 297 -18.70 1.22 -18.55
N GLY A 298 -17.82 1.96 -17.85
CA GLY A 298 -17.90 2.13 -16.39
C GLY A 298 -17.19 1.03 -15.60
N GLY A 299 -15.95 0.72 -15.98
CA GLY A 299 -15.13 -0.30 -15.32
C GLY A 299 -13.65 -0.15 -15.63
N PHE A 300 -12.84 -1.05 -15.08
CA PHE A 300 -11.41 -1.14 -15.35
C PHE A 300 -11.10 -2.19 -16.41
N GLU A 301 -10.22 -1.84 -17.35
CA GLU A 301 -9.58 -2.76 -18.28
C GLU A 301 -8.09 -2.87 -17.92
N GLU A 302 -7.62 -4.08 -17.60
CA GLU A 302 -6.20 -4.32 -17.33
C GLU A 302 -5.39 -4.17 -18.63
N CYS A 303 -4.30 -3.42 -18.54
CA CYS A 303 -3.41 -3.11 -19.64
C CYS A 303 -2.09 -3.90 -19.50
N GLU A 304 -1.51 -4.27 -20.64
CA GLU A 304 -0.21 -4.96 -20.65
C GLU A 304 0.96 -4.05 -20.24
N PHE A 305 1.99 -4.64 -19.62
CA PHE A 305 3.27 -3.99 -19.27
C PHE A 305 4.38 -4.30 -20.26
#